data_AF-A0AAD7GZB7-F1
#
_entry.id   AF-A0AAD7GZB7-F1
#
_cell.length_a   1.000
_cell.length_b   1.000
_cell.length_c   1.000
_cell.angle_alpha   90.00
_cell.angle_beta   90.00
_cell.angle_gamma   90.00
#
_symmetry.space_group_name_H-M   'P 1'
#
loop_
_entity.id
_entity.type
_entity.pdbx_description
1 polymer ?
#
loop_
_entity_poly.entity_id
_entity_poly.type
_entity_poly.pdbx_seq_one_letter_code
_entity_poly.pdbx_strand_id
1 'polypeptide(L)'
;ASGGRGTSNIYYGLNERQELEYSFTVGMSRIHRETERWNATLFLEMERKAVPMYHLMVAAIEGIEAGDPQKALSANSHLKAIFKYFFDNLTDSNISRELWMAYVQGPHGWVLEEIDGVSGGQSLVIRSVDAFLGIRPFPTPEVEALHLPLPQRIWLDALREYDIRAVARAINAKEVVTELEAMVKHLSPQVWRMGHMQRMVAYEGVPRPERQKMTTGKSLVNIAPDENAMVEHLKNQLALRLMQTR
;
A
#
# COMPACT_ATOMS: atom_id res chain seq x y z
N ALA A 1 11.10 9.87 -19.08
CA ALA A 1 9.65 9.78 -18.80
C ALA A 1 9.43 8.67 -17.79
N SER A 2 9.29 8.97 -16.49
CA SER A 2 9.11 7.92 -15.46
C SER A 2 7.90 7.04 -15.77
N GLY A 3 7.97 5.72 -15.49
CA GLY A 3 6.95 4.70 -15.80
C GLY A 3 5.57 4.83 -15.13
N GLY A 4 5.19 6.03 -14.70
CA GLY A 4 3.99 6.33 -13.94
C GLY A 4 4.15 6.06 -12.44
N ARG A 5 3.17 6.51 -11.65
CA ARG A 5 3.09 6.33 -10.19
C ARG A 5 1.70 5.84 -9.83
N GLY A 6 1.51 5.29 -8.64
CA GLY A 6 0.19 4.84 -8.16
C GLY A 6 -0.87 5.93 -8.32
N THR A 7 -0.53 7.19 -8.05
CA THR A 7 -1.44 8.32 -8.26
C THR A 7 -1.91 8.46 -9.70
N SER A 8 -1.02 8.45 -10.69
CA SER A 8 -1.40 8.63 -12.10
C SER A 8 -2.06 7.38 -12.68
N ASN A 9 -1.56 6.19 -12.34
CA ASN A 9 -1.93 4.95 -13.02
C ASN A 9 -3.12 4.25 -12.34
N ILE A 10 -3.41 4.57 -11.08
CA ILE A 10 -4.49 3.96 -10.30
C ILE A 10 -5.53 5.02 -9.93
N TYR A 11 -5.14 6.05 -9.18
CA TYR A 11 -6.12 6.98 -8.59
C TYR A 11 -6.79 7.90 -9.63
N TYR A 12 -6.04 8.33 -10.65
CA TYR A 12 -6.56 9.09 -11.79
C TYR A 12 -6.74 8.25 -13.06
N GLY A 13 -6.51 6.93 -12.98
CA GLY A 13 -6.60 6.03 -14.14
C GLY A 13 -8.03 5.57 -14.47
N LEU A 14 -8.97 5.75 -13.54
CA LEU A 14 -10.37 5.35 -13.68
C LEU A 14 -11.29 6.57 -13.82
N ASN A 15 -12.16 6.54 -14.81
CA ASN A 15 -13.18 7.57 -15.03
C ASN A 15 -14.35 7.45 -14.02
N GLU A 16 -15.33 8.34 -14.10
CA GLU A 16 -16.51 8.35 -13.21
C GLU A 16 -17.34 7.05 -13.26
N ARG A 17 -17.23 6.27 -14.35
CA ARG A 17 -17.90 4.98 -14.54
C ARG A 17 -17.06 3.79 -14.06
N GLN A 18 -15.91 4.03 -13.44
CA GLN A 18 -14.91 3.03 -13.04
C GLN A 18 -14.34 2.23 -14.22
N GLU A 19 -14.24 2.86 -15.38
CA GLU A 19 -13.56 2.32 -16.55
C GLU A 19 -12.16 2.93 -16.65
N LEU A 20 -11.19 2.14 -17.12
CA LEU A 20 -9.83 2.64 -17.36
C LEU A 20 -9.83 3.64 -18.51
N GLU A 21 -9.37 4.86 -18.23
CA GLU A 21 -9.33 5.93 -19.23
C GLU A 21 -8.20 5.71 -20.24
N TYR A 22 -7.07 5.17 -19.77
CA TYR A 22 -5.93 4.76 -20.59
C TYR A 22 -5.58 3.31 -20.28
N SER A 23 -6.20 2.38 -21.02
CA SER A 23 -5.93 0.94 -20.88
C SER A 23 -4.86 0.48 -21.87
N PHE A 24 -3.92 -0.34 -21.40
CA PHE A 24 -2.90 -0.99 -22.25
C PHE A 24 -3.31 -2.39 -22.70
N THR A 25 -4.43 -2.92 -22.19
CA THR A 25 -5.02 -4.18 -22.67
C THR A 25 -6.16 -3.96 -23.67
N VAL A 26 -6.29 -2.74 -24.22
CA VAL A 26 -7.21 -2.44 -25.33
C VAL A 26 -6.94 -3.39 -26.51
N GLY A 27 -8.01 -3.98 -27.05
CA GLY A 27 -7.93 -4.97 -28.12
C GLY A 27 -7.55 -6.39 -27.69
N MET A 28 -7.17 -6.62 -26.43
CA MET A 28 -6.94 -7.97 -25.89
C MET A 28 -8.25 -8.65 -25.47
N SER A 29 -8.20 -9.93 -25.08
CA SER A 29 -9.39 -10.66 -24.63
C SER A 29 -9.99 -10.10 -23.34
N ARG A 30 -11.25 -10.44 -23.05
CA ARG A 30 -11.98 -9.93 -21.87
C ARG A 30 -11.22 -10.12 -20.55
N ILE A 31 -10.58 -11.27 -20.36
CA ILE A 31 -9.86 -11.58 -19.11
C ILE A 31 -8.65 -10.66 -18.87
N HIS A 32 -7.98 -10.18 -19.93
CA HIS A 32 -6.88 -9.21 -19.79
C HIS A 32 -7.42 -7.86 -19.31
N ARG A 33 -8.49 -7.37 -19.97
CA ARG A 33 -9.12 -6.09 -19.64
C ARG A 33 -9.71 -6.08 -18.24
N GLU A 34 -10.37 -7.15 -17.83
CA GLU A 34 -10.90 -7.28 -16.47
C GLU A 34 -9.78 -7.36 -15.43
N THR A 35 -8.68 -8.08 -15.71
CA THR A 35 -7.53 -8.16 -14.79
C THR A 35 -6.90 -6.77 -14.60
N GLU A 36 -6.75 -5.99 -15.67
CA GLU A 36 -6.24 -4.62 -15.63
C GLU A 36 -7.17 -3.70 -14.82
N ARG A 37 -8.47 -3.73 -15.14
CA ARG A 37 -9.50 -2.92 -14.46
C ARG A 37 -9.52 -3.24 -12.97
N TRP A 38 -9.58 -4.51 -12.60
CA TRP A 38 -9.59 -4.93 -11.20
C TRP A 38 -8.32 -4.57 -10.45
N ASN A 39 -7.15 -4.61 -11.10
CA ASN A 39 -5.91 -4.15 -10.49
C ASN A 39 -6.01 -2.66 -10.07
N ALA A 40 -6.57 -1.80 -10.91
CA ALA A 40 -6.79 -0.40 -10.54
C ALA A 40 -7.93 -0.23 -9.52
N THR A 41 -9.07 -0.92 -9.74
CA THR A 41 -10.24 -0.85 -8.86
C THR A 41 -9.91 -1.27 -7.43
N LEU A 42 -9.11 -2.32 -7.23
CA LEU A 42 -8.75 -2.83 -5.92
C LEU A 42 -8.12 -1.74 -5.04
N PHE A 43 -7.13 -1.02 -5.57
CA PHE A 43 -6.45 0.03 -4.84
C PHE A 43 -7.27 1.33 -4.73
N LEU A 44 -8.02 1.70 -5.76
CA LEU A 44 -8.90 2.89 -5.69
C LEU A 44 -10.00 2.71 -4.64
N GLU A 45 -10.62 1.54 -4.58
CA GLU A 45 -11.69 1.26 -3.61
C GLU A 45 -11.16 1.12 -2.18
N MET A 46 -9.94 0.60 -2.00
CA MET A 46 -9.25 0.70 -0.70
C MET A 46 -9.09 2.16 -0.27
N GLU A 47 -8.67 3.03 -1.17
CA GLU A 47 -8.47 4.46 -0.90
C GLU A 47 -9.79 5.16 -0.56
N ARG A 48 -10.86 4.90 -1.32
CA ARG A 48 -12.21 5.43 -1.03
C ARG A 48 -12.73 5.00 0.34
N LYS A 49 -12.52 3.73 0.70
CA LYS A 49 -12.88 3.20 2.03
C LYS A 49 -12.02 3.78 3.16
N ALA A 50 -10.84 4.31 2.85
CA ALA A 50 -9.94 4.94 3.80
C ALA A 50 -10.31 6.40 4.12
N VAL A 51 -11.10 7.08 3.28
CA VAL A 51 -11.46 8.50 3.50
C VAL A 51 -12.07 8.75 4.90
N PRO A 52 -13.06 7.98 5.39
CA PRO A 52 -13.57 8.15 6.74
C PRO A 52 -12.50 7.91 7.82
N MET A 53 -11.57 6.98 7.59
CA MET A 53 -10.46 6.71 8.50
C MET A 53 -9.51 7.92 8.59
N TYR A 54 -9.23 8.61 7.48
CA TYR A 54 -8.41 9.82 7.50
C TYR A 54 -9.04 10.94 8.32
N HIS A 55 -10.35 11.16 8.19
CA HIS A 55 -11.07 12.11 9.04
C HIS A 55 -10.99 11.73 10.53
N LEU A 56 -11.10 10.45 10.84
CA LEU A 56 -10.96 9.95 12.22
C LEU A 56 -9.54 10.09 12.76
N MET A 57 -8.51 9.96 11.92
CA MET A 57 -7.12 10.25 12.32
C MET A 57 -6.96 11.71 12.73
N VAL A 58 -7.52 12.65 11.96
CA VAL A 58 -7.51 14.08 12.31
C VAL A 58 -8.31 14.35 13.58
N ALA A 59 -9.53 13.82 13.68
CA ALA A 59 -10.37 13.99 14.86
C ALA A 59 -9.71 13.43 16.14
N ALA A 60 -8.89 12.37 16.00
CA ALA A 60 -8.10 11.82 17.10
C ALA A 60 -7.02 12.79 17.57
N ILE A 61 -6.32 13.44 16.64
CA ILE A 61 -5.32 14.48 16.92
C ILE A 61 -5.99 15.67 17.62
N GLU A 62 -7.07 16.21 17.03
CA GLU A 62 -7.81 17.36 17.58
C GLU A 62 -8.39 17.05 18.98
N GLY A 63 -8.92 15.85 19.19
CA GLY A 63 -9.46 15.42 20.48
C GLY A 63 -8.39 15.38 21.57
N ILE A 64 -7.20 14.87 21.26
CA ILE A 64 -6.06 14.87 22.19
C ILE A 64 -5.63 16.30 22.53
N GLU A 65 -5.51 17.18 21.53
CA GLU A 65 -5.13 18.58 21.74
C GLU A 65 -6.17 19.36 22.56
N ALA A 66 -7.46 19.04 22.38
CA ALA A 66 -8.56 19.63 23.14
C ALA A 66 -8.72 19.06 24.56
N GLY A 67 -7.91 18.07 24.96
CA GLY A 67 -8.03 17.40 26.26
C GLY A 67 -9.22 16.44 26.37
N ASP A 68 -9.83 16.06 25.25
CA ASP A 68 -10.93 15.10 25.14
C ASP A 68 -10.53 13.92 24.23
N PRO A 69 -9.63 13.04 24.70
CA PRO A 69 -9.06 11.97 23.90
C PRO A 69 -10.06 10.89 23.48
N GLN A 70 -11.28 10.85 24.07
CA GLN A 70 -12.26 9.80 23.74
C GLN A 70 -12.86 9.93 22.34
N LYS A 71 -12.85 11.13 21.75
CA LYS A 71 -13.28 11.35 20.35
C LYS A 71 -12.39 10.66 19.31
N ALA A 72 -11.21 10.19 19.72
CA ALA A 72 -10.23 9.53 18.86
C ALA A 72 -10.57 8.08 18.44
N LEU A 73 -11.59 7.47 19.06
CA LEU A 73 -11.76 6.02 19.06
C LEU A 73 -12.78 5.56 18.01
N SER A 74 -12.34 5.36 16.75
CA SER A 74 -13.16 4.70 15.69
C SER A 74 -12.37 4.25 14.45
N ALA A 75 -11.13 4.69 14.24
CA ALA A 75 -10.38 4.44 13.00
C ALA A 75 -10.09 2.95 12.74
N ASN A 76 -10.04 2.13 13.79
CA ASN A 76 -9.68 0.70 13.71
C ASN A 76 -10.71 -0.14 12.95
N SER A 77 -12.01 0.16 13.08
CA SER A 77 -13.07 -0.56 12.37
C SER A 77 -12.96 -0.38 10.85
N HIS A 78 -12.61 0.83 10.41
CA HIS A 78 -12.35 1.14 9.00
C HIS A 78 -11.11 0.40 8.48
N LEU A 79 -10.02 0.36 9.25
CA LEU A 79 -8.82 -0.37 8.87
C LEU A 79 -9.11 -1.85 8.59
N LYS A 80 -9.86 -2.51 9.47
CA LYS A 80 -10.30 -3.90 9.27
C LYS A 80 -11.13 -4.07 8.01
N ALA A 81 -12.07 -3.15 7.77
CA ALA A 81 -12.95 -3.20 6.59
C ALA A 81 -12.15 -3.05 5.28
N ILE A 82 -11.14 -2.17 5.26
CA ILE A 82 -10.25 -1.96 4.11
C ILE A 82 -9.44 -3.24 3.82
N PHE A 83 -8.86 -3.87 4.85
CA PHE A 83 -8.09 -5.10 4.67
C PHE A 83 -8.96 -6.28 4.25
N LYS A 84 -10.15 -6.39 4.84
CA LYS A 84 -11.14 -7.39 4.41
C LYS A 84 -11.50 -7.21 2.94
N TYR A 85 -11.78 -5.98 2.51
CA TYR A 85 -12.07 -5.69 1.10
C TYR A 85 -10.93 -6.15 0.19
N PHE A 86 -9.68 -5.84 0.54
CA PHE A 86 -8.53 -6.28 -0.26
C PHE A 86 -8.47 -7.80 -0.40
N PHE A 87 -8.56 -8.54 0.70
CA PHE A 87 -8.46 -10.00 0.66
C PHE A 87 -9.66 -10.69 0.00
N ASP A 88 -10.86 -10.14 0.17
CA ASP A 88 -12.07 -10.66 -0.46
C ASP A 88 -12.04 -10.47 -1.99
N ASN A 89 -11.31 -9.47 -2.49
CA ASN A 89 -11.30 -9.09 -3.91
C ASN A 89 -9.98 -9.42 -4.65
N LEU A 90 -8.88 -9.73 -3.94
CA LEU A 90 -7.66 -10.28 -4.52
C LEU A 90 -7.83 -11.79 -4.78
N THR A 91 -8.67 -12.10 -5.76
CA THR A 91 -8.97 -13.45 -6.22
C THR A 91 -8.58 -13.63 -7.68
N ASP A 92 -8.31 -14.87 -8.07
CA ASP A 92 -7.94 -15.20 -9.46
C ASP A 92 -9.04 -14.88 -10.47
N SER A 93 -10.31 -14.82 -10.02
CA SER A 93 -11.45 -14.41 -10.85
C SER A 93 -11.47 -12.92 -11.17
N ASN A 94 -10.96 -12.10 -10.25
CA ASN A 94 -10.89 -10.64 -10.42
C ASN A 94 -9.57 -10.24 -11.05
N ILE A 95 -8.46 -10.79 -10.54
CA ILE A 95 -7.11 -10.52 -11.01
C ILE A 95 -6.48 -11.86 -11.37
N SER A 96 -6.41 -12.18 -12.66
CA SER A 96 -5.80 -13.43 -13.11
C SER A 96 -4.31 -13.48 -12.75
N ARG A 97 -3.88 -14.47 -11.97
CA ARG A 97 -2.45 -14.66 -11.61
C ARG A 97 -1.58 -14.85 -12.83
N GLU A 98 -2.06 -15.61 -13.81
CA GLU A 98 -1.33 -15.87 -15.04
C GLU A 98 -1.11 -14.57 -15.84
N LEU A 99 -2.11 -13.69 -15.91
CA LEU A 99 -2.04 -12.52 -16.78
C LEU A 99 -1.51 -11.27 -16.09
N TRP A 100 -1.73 -11.15 -14.77
CA TRP A 100 -1.45 -9.92 -14.04
C TRP A 100 0.00 -9.49 -14.18
N MET A 101 0.96 -10.38 -13.92
CA MET A 101 2.37 -10.00 -13.93
C MET A 101 2.85 -9.57 -15.32
N ALA A 102 2.46 -10.30 -16.36
CA ALA A 102 2.95 -10.06 -17.72
C ALA A 102 2.26 -8.87 -18.40
N TYR A 103 0.96 -8.74 -18.23
CA TYR A 103 0.13 -7.82 -19.02
C TYR A 103 -0.40 -6.63 -18.23
N VAL A 104 -0.32 -6.64 -16.90
CA VAL A 104 -0.88 -5.58 -16.04
C VAL A 104 0.18 -4.91 -15.18
N GLN A 105 0.83 -5.67 -14.31
CA GLN A 105 1.90 -5.16 -13.47
C GLN A 105 3.18 -4.89 -14.27
N GLY A 106 3.45 -5.64 -15.34
CA GLY A 106 4.63 -5.45 -16.19
C GLY A 106 4.78 -4.00 -16.66
N PRO A 107 3.82 -3.47 -17.46
CA PRO A 107 3.88 -2.09 -17.96
C PRO A 107 3.95 -1.03 -16.86
N HIS A 108 3.26 -1.26 -15.74
CA HIS A 108 3.20 -0.34 -14.61
C HIS A 108 4.42 -0.38 -13.69
N GLY A 109 5.04 -1.55 -13.56
CA GLY A 109 6.07 -1.86 -12.56
C GLY A 109 7.49 -1.79 -13.11
N TRP A 110 7.68 -1.31 -14.34
CA TRP A 110 9.02 -1.14 -14.91
C TRP A 110 9.81 -0.04 -14.23
N VAL A 111 11.06 -0.36 -13.93
CA VAL A 111 12.06 0.60 -13.48
C VAL A 111 12.59 1.35 -14.69
N LEU A 112 12.64 2.67 -14.60
CA LEU A 112 13.31 3.50 -15.60
C LEU A 112 14.31 4.41 -14.92
N GLU A 113 15.57 4.37 -15.34
CA GLU A 113 16.63 5.25 -14.82
C GLU A 113 16.70 5.25 -13.29
N GLU A 114 16.65 4.04 -12.69
CA GLU A 114 16.65 3.81 -11.23
C GLU A 114 15.41 4.31 -10.47
N ILE A 115 14.40 4.82 -11.18
CA ILE A 115 13.11 5.17 -10.60
C ILE A 115 12.20 3.95 -10.63
N ASP A 116 11.78 3.50 -9.45
CA ASP A 116 10.90 2.34 -9.29
C ASP A 116 9.55 2.53 -9.99
N GLY A 117 9.06 1.45 -10.59
CA GLY A 117 7.71 1.42 -11.15
C GLY A 117 6.62 1.39 -10.08
N VAL A 118 5.36 1.45 -10.50
CA VAL A 118 4.18 1.38 -9.62
C VAL A 118 4.20 0.08 -8.83
N SER A 119 3.96 0.19 -7.53
CA SER A 119 3.79 -0.96 -6.64
C SER A 119 2.84 -0.65 -5.49
N GLY A 120 2.37 -1.70 -4.81
CA GLY A 120 1.55 -1.55 -3.59
C GLY A 120 2.24 -0.74 -2.49
N GLY A 121 3.57 -0.61 -2.52
CA GLY A 121 4.33 0.26 -1.60
C GLY A 121 4.07 1.76 -1.79
N GLN A 122 3.37 2.16 -2.87
CA GLN A 122 2.95 3.53 -3.14
C GLN A 122 1.53 3.83 -2.62
N SER A 123 0.83 2.84 -2.05
CA SER A 123 -0.51 3.00 -1.51
C SER A 123 -0.56 4.05 -0.39
N LEU A 124 -1.38 5.09 -0.58
CA LEU A 124 -1.53 6.17 0.40
C LEU A 124 -2.17 5.67 1.70
N VAL A 125 -3.18 4.79 1.63
CA VAL A 125 -3.78 4.21 2.84
C VAL A 125 -2.77 3.48 3.71
N ILE A 126 -1.91 2.64 3.14
CA ILE A 126 -0.91 1.91 3.93
C ILE A 126 0.11 2.88 4.54
N ARG A 127 0.58 3.84 3.76
CA ARG A 127 1.53 4.87 4.24
C ARG A 127 0.93 5.77 5.32
N SER A 128 -0.36 6.11 5.21
CA SER A 128 -1.04 6.94 6.20
C SER A 128 -1.17 6.21 7.53
N VAL A 129 -1.48 4.92 7.52
CA VAL A 129 -1.54 4.13 8.76
C VAL A 129 -0.15 3.95 9.36
N ASP A 130 0.88 3.66 8.55
CA ASP A 130 2.27 3.58 9.03
C ASP A 130 2.74 4.93 9.63
N ALA A 131 2.45 6.06 8.96
CA ALA A 131 2.78 7.40 9.43
C ALA A 131 2.05 7.75 10.73
N PHE A 132 0.73 7.55 10.78
CA PHE A 132 -0.10 7.82 11.95
C PHE A 132 0.31 6.98 13.16
N LEU A 133 0.67 5.71 12.95
CA LEU A 133 1.10 4.82 14.04
C LEU A 133 2.61 4.90 14.33
N GLY A 134 3.32 5.83 13.69
CA GLY A 134 4.76 6.04 13.90
C GLY A 134 5.64 4.86 13.49
N ILE A 135 5.19 4.01 12.57
CA ILE A 135 5.92 2.79 12.16
C ILE A 135 7.06 3.17 11.21
N ARG A 136 8.30 3.05 11.71
CA ARG A 136 9.54 3.43 11.02
C ARG A 136 10.17 2.24 10.26
N PRO A 137 11.18 2.47 9.37
CA PRO A 137 11.61 3.75 8.83
C PRO A 137 10.66 4.19 7.73
N PHE A 138 10.54 5.50 7.61
CA PHE A 138 9.90 6.10 6.44
C PHE A 138 10.88 6.15 5.28
N PRO A 139 10.39 6.13 4.02
CA PRO A 139 11.26 6.43 2.89
C PRO A 139 11.82 7.86 3.02
N THR A 140 12.98 8.11 2.42
CA THR A 140 13.55 9.47 2.42
C THR A 140 12.66 10.42 1.60
N PRO A 141 12.71 11.74 1.86
CA PRO A 141 11.92 12.72 1.11
C PRO A 141 12.13 12.63 -0.41
N GLU A 142 13.36 12.33 -0.85
CA GLU A 142 13.72 12.17 -2.26
C GLU A 142 13.00 10.96 -2.86
N VAL A 143 13.04 9.81 -2.18
CA VAL A 143 12.36 8.58 -2.62
C VAL A 143 10.84 8.76 -2.61
N GLU A 144 10.27 9.45 -1.62
CA GLU A 144 8.83 9.73 -1.63
C GLU A 144 8.43 10.69 -2.74
N ALA A 145 9.23 11.73 -3.01
CA ALA A 145 8.99 12.67 -4.09
C ALA A 145 9.02 12.03 -5.48
N LEU A 146 9.64 10.85 -5.62
CA LEU A 146 9.61 10.02 -6.83
C LEU A 146 8.29 9.25 -7.03
N HIS A 147 7.41 9.16 -6.03
CA HIS A 147 6.19 8.35 -6.12
C HIS A 147 4.92 9.04 -5.65
N LEU A 148 5.02 10.08 -4.83
CA LEU A 148 3.88 10.78 -4.24
C LEU A 148 3.85 12.26 -4.64
N PRO A 149 2.69 12.80 -5.02
CA PRO A 149 2.50 14.23 -5.23
C PRO A 149 2.65 15.00 -3.90
N LEU A 150 2.95 16.30 -4.00
CA LEU A 150 3.22 17.16 -2.84
C LEU A 150 2.10 17.11 -1.77
N PRO A 151 0.80 17.19 -2.10
CA PRO A 151 -0.25 17.15 -1.07
C PRO A 151 -0.28 15.84 -0.27
N GLN A 152 0.00 14.70 -0.90
CA GLN A 152 0.08 13.42 -0.21
C GLN A 152 1.29 13.35 0.73
N ARG A 153 2.42 13.97 0.34
CA ARG A 153 3.60 14.06 1.20
C ARG A 153 3.36 14.97 2.40
N ILE A 154 2.78 16.15 2.20
CA ILE A 154 2.40 17.07 3.29
C ILE A 154 1.49 16.37 4.30
N TRP A 155 0.49 15.62 3.82
CA TRP A 155 -0.38 14.84 4.68
C TRP A 155 0.39 13.81 5.52
N LEU A 156 1.27 13.02 4.90
CA LEU A 156 2.08 12.03 5.60
C LEU A 156 3.00 12.71 6.62
N ASP A 157 3.66 13.81 6.26
CA ASP A 157 4.56 14.54 7.14
C ASP A 157 3.82 15.10 8.37
N ALA A 158 2.62 15.66 8.20
CA ALA A 158 1.80 16.12 9.31
C ALA A 158 1.48 15.00 10.33
N LEU A 159 1.15 13.79 9.85
CA LEU A 159 0.92 12.64 10.71
C LEU A 159 2.19 12.19 11.45
N ARG A 160 3.34 12.25 10.78
CA ARG A 160 4.65 11.85 11.33
C ARG A 160 5.16 12.82 12.39
N GLU A 161 4.95 14.11 12.15
CA GLU A 161 5.37 15.19 13.05
C GLU A 161 4.60 15.17 14.36
N TYR A 162 3.29 14.90 14.31
CA TYR A 162 2.48 14.83 15.51
C TYR A 162 2.82 13.62 16.39
N ASP A 163 3.11 12.46 15.78
CA ASP A 163 3.38 11.18 16.48
C ASP A 163 2.36 10.90 17.60
N ILE A 164 1.13 10.60 17.20
CA ILE A 164 0.00 10.43 18.14
C ILE A 164 0.27 9.38 19.22
N ARG A 165 1.07 8.35 18.94
CA ARG A 165 1.43 7.33 19.94
C ARG A 165 2.32 7.92 21.03
N ALA A 166 3.33 8.70 20.65
CA ALA A 166 4.20 9.37 21.61
C ALA A 166 3.40 10.37 22.46
N VAL A 167 2.56 11.20 21.83
CA VAL A 167 1.71 12.19 22.52
C VAL A 167 0.74 11.51 23.47
N ALA A 168 -0.02 10.51 23.01
CA ALA A 168 -1.01 9.80 23.84
C ALA A 168 -0.36 9.11 25.06
N ARG A 169 0.87 8.58 24.92
CA ARG A 169 1.63 8.02 26.04
C ARG A 169 2.08 9.10 27.03
N ALA A 170 2.57 10.24 26.53
CA ALA A 170 3.03 11.35 27.38
C ALA A 170 1.91 11.90 28.27
N ILE A 171 0.68 11.97 27.74
CA ILE A 171 -0.49 12.44 28.51
C ILE A 171 -1.24 11.30 29.24
N ASN A 172 -0.71 10.08 29.24
CA ASN A 172 -1.32 8.89 29.86
C ASN A 172 -2.76 8.61 29.38
N ALA A 173 -3.06 8.85 28.11
CA ALA A 173 -4.35 8.54 27.47
C ALA A 173 -4.47 7.05 27.16
N LYS A 174 -4.66 6.22 28.21
CA LYS A 174 -4.59 4.75 28.14
C LYS A 174 -5.53 4.12 27.10
N GLU A 175 -6.74 4.66 26.96
CA GLU A 175 -7.73 4.14 26.01
C GLU A 175 -7.29 4.37 24.56
N VAL A 176 -6.78 5.58 24.26
CA VAL A 176 -6.22 5.92 22.94
C VAL A 176 -5.02 5.04 22.63
N VAL A 177 -4.10 4.90 23.58
CA VAL A 177 -2.94 4.01 23.40
C VAL A 177 -3.41 2.58 23.09
N THR A 178 -4.40 2.07 23.82
CA THR A 178 -4.94 0.72 23.61
C THR A 178 -5.49 0.54 22.20
N GLU A 179 -6.24 1.52 21.69
CA GLU A 179 -6.80 1.48 20.34
C GLU A 179 -5.71 1.61 19.26
N LEU A 180 -4.72 2.48 19.44
CA LEU A 180 -3.58 2.59 18.53
C LEU A 180 -2.79 1.28 18.48
N GLU A 181 -2.54 0.62 19.62
CA GLU A 181 -1.90 -0.70 19.65
C GLU A 181 -2.79 -1.79 19.01
N ALA A 182 -4.12 -1.66 19.08
CA ALA A 182 -5.02 -2.53 18.35
C ALA A 182 -4.91 -2.34 16.82
N MET A 183 -4.78 -1.10 16.34
CA MET A 183 -4.50 -0.82 14.92
C MET A 183 -3.15 -1.39 14.47
N VAL A 184 -2.11 -1.24 15.30
CA VAL A 184 -0.79 -1.85 15.06
C VAL A 184 -0.91 -3.37 14.89
N LYS A 185 -1.76 -4.04 15.69
CA LYS A 185 -2.01 -5.49 15.54
C LYS A 185 -2.62 -5.86 14.19
N HIS A 186 -3.38 -4.99 13.54
CA HIS A 186 -3.89 -5.24 12.18
C HIS A 186 -2.82 -5.08 11.09
N LEU A 187 -1.87 -4.18 11.29
CA LEU A 187 -0.67 -4.10 10.44
C LEU A 187 0.36 -5.17 10.74
N SER A 188 0.22 -5.83 11.89
CA SER A 188 1.16 -6.81 12.38
C SER A 188 1.40 -7.90 11.33
N PRO A 189 2.52 -8.61 11.49
CA PRO A 189 2.97 -9.59 10.52
C PRO A 189 1.87 -10.57 10.14
N GLN A 190 1.09 -11.04 11.11
CA GLN A 190 0.17 -12.14 10.92
C GLN A 190 -1.11 -11.75 10.15
N VAL A 191 -1.45 -10.46 10.05
CA VAL A 191 -2.74 -10.00 9.51
C VAL A 191 -2.56 -9.36 8.14
N TRP A 192 -1.98 -8.17 8.07
CA TRP A 192 -1.79 -7.49 6.78
C TRP A 192 -0.50 -7.92 6.09
N ARG A 193 0.67 -7.75 6.72
CA ARG A 193 1.97 -7.82 6.02
C ARG A 193 2.31 -9.24 5.52
N MET A 194 2.15 -10.29 6.33
CA MET A 194 2.34 -11.69 5.89
C MET A 194 1.15 -12.19 5.08
N GLY A 195 -0.08 -11.84 5.44
CA GLY A 195 -1.26 -12.22 4.68
C GLY A 195 -1.19 -11.71 3.24
N HIS A 196 -0.83 -10.43 3.06
CA HIS A 196 -0.53 -9.82 1.77
C HIS A 196 0.62 -10.54 1.07
N MET A 197 1.74 -10.79 1.77
CA MET A 197 2.89 -11.51 1.19
C MET A 197 2.50 -12.88 0.64
N GLN A 198 1.85 -13.72 1.44
CA GLN A 198 1.42 -15.07 1.05
C GLN A 198 0.51 -15.04 -0.17
N ARG A 199 -0.38 -14.04 -0.25
CA ARG A 199 -1.23 -13.85 -1.42
C ARG A 199 -0.41 -13.43 -2.64
N MET A 200 0.52 -12.48 -2.49
CA MET A 200 1.32 -11.96 -3.61
C MET A 200 2.32 -12.97 -4.17
N VAL A 201 2.86 -13.90 -3.37
CA VAL A 201 3.78 -14.95 -3.87
C VAL A 201 3.15 -15.72 -5.04
N ALA A 202 1.85 -16.02 -4.98
CA ALA A 202 1.15 -16.72 -6.06
C ALA A 202 1.04 -15.90 -7.37
N TYR A 203 1.13 -14.57 -7.29
CA TYR A 203 1.12 -13.67 -8.44
C TYR A 203 2.54 -13.40 -8.95
N GLU A 204 3.51 -13.28 -8.04
CA GLU A 204 4.90 -12.96 -8.39
C GLU A 204 5.72 -14.18 -8.82
N GLY A 205 5.36 -15.38 -8.35
CA GLY A 205 6.04 -16.64 -8.64
C GLY A 205 5.59 -17.35 -9.92
N VAL A 206 4.86 -16.67 -10.82
CA VAL A 206 4.51 -17.22 -12.13
C VAL A 206 5.77 -17.18 -13.03
N PRO A 207 6.27 -18.31 -13.56
CA PRO A 207 7.48 -18.34 -14.38
C PRO A 207 7.33 -17.52 -15.66
N ARG A 208 8.25 -16.57 -15.87
CA ARG A 208 8.28 -15.65 -17.04
C ARG A 208 9.73 -15.47 -17.53
N PRO A 209 10.26 -16.40 -18.35
CA PRO A 209 11.67 -16.41 -18.76
C PRO A 209 12.11 -15.15 -19.54
N GLU A 210 11.17 -14.45 -20.15
CA GLU A 210 11.37 -13.17 -20.85
C GLU A 210 11.59 -11.96 -19.92
N ARG A 211 11.42 -12.11 -18.60
CA ARG A 211 11.43 -11.00 -17.63
C ARG A 211 12.79 -10.83 -16.94
N GLN A 212 13.19 -9.57 -16.75
CA GLN A 212 14.18 -9.23 -15.72
C GLN A 212 13.58 -9.42 -14.32
N LYS A 213 14.37 -9.94 -13.37
CA LYS A 213 13.93 -10.18 -11.99
C LYS A 213 13.60 -8.85 -11.33
N MET A 214 12.38 -8.71 -10.81
CA MET A 214 11.89 -7.50 -10.16
C MET A 214 10.98 -7.86 -8.98
N THR A 215 10.92 -7.04 -7.94
CA THR A 215 9.89 -7.16 -6.89
C THR A 215 9.34 -5.81 -6.55
N THR A 216 8.01 -5.68 -6.36
CA THR A 216 7.39 -4.43 -5.91
C THR A 216 7.86 -3.17 -6.69
N GLY A 217 8.04 -3.28 -8.00
CA GLY A 217 8.50 -2.18 -8.85
C GLY A 217 10.01 -1.87 -8.81
N LYS A 218 10.81 -2.67 -8.07
CA LYS A 218 12.28 -2.59 -8.00
C LYS A 218 12.95 -3.63 -8.87
N SER A 219 14.01 -3.25 -9.57
CA SER A 219 14.85 -4.17 -10.33
C SER A 219 15.78 -4.92 -9.37
N LEU A 220 15.81 -6.25 -9.50
CA LEU A 220 16.67 -7.13 -8.71
C LEU A 220 17.75 -7.79 -9.57
N VAL A 221 17.95 -7.32 -10.81
CA VAL A 221 18.87 -7.91 -11.79
C VAL A 221 20.29 -8.08 -11.22
N ASN A 222 20.70 -7.23 -10.28
CA ASN A 222 22.00 -7.28 -9.62
C ASN A 222 21.98 -7.81 -8.17
N ILE A 223 20.81 -8.17 -7.62
CA ILE A 223 20.61 -8.46 -6.19
C ILE A 223 20.08 -9.88 -5.95
N ALA A 224 19.26 -10.42 -6.86
CA ALA A 224 18.67 -11.75 -6.73
C ALA A 224 18.96 -12.61 -7.97
N PRO A 225 19.89 -13.58 -7.90
CA PRO A 225 20.29 -14.39 -9.04
C PRO A 225 19.27 -15.47 -9.42
N ASP A 226 18.22 -15.71 -8.63
CA ASP A 226 17.12 -16.66 -8.92
C ASP A 226 15.80 -16.27 -8.20
N GLU A 227 14.70 -16.97 -8.51
CA GLU A 227 13.37 -16.71 -7.93
C GLU A 227 13.32 -16.96 -6.41
N ASN A 228 14.09 -17.92 -5.90
CA ASN A 228 14.15 -18.18 -4.46
C ASN A 228 14.83 -17.01 -3.73
N ALA A 229 15.93 -16.49 -4.28
CA ALA A 229 16.62 -15.31 -3.78
C ALA A 229 15.75 -14.04 -3.84
N MET A 230 14.89 -13.93 -4.86
CA MET A 230 13.90 -12.86 -4.99
C MET A 230 12.85 -12.91 -3.85
N VAL A 231 12.28 -14.09 -3.62
CA VAL A 231 11.31 -14.32 -2.54
C VAL A 231 11.96 -14.11 -1.17
N GLU A 232 13.21 -14.54 -0.97
CA GLU A 232 13.97 -14.26 0.25
C GLU A 232 14.27 -12.76 0.44
N HIS A 233 14.57 -12.01 -0.62
CA HIS A 233 14.74 -10.55 -0.52
C HIS A 233 13.45 -9.86 -0.05
N LEU A 234 12.30 -10.26 -0.60
CA LEU A 234 10.99 -9.77 -0.15
C LEU A 234 10.70 -10.13 1.30
N LYS A 235 10.94 -11.39 1.68
CA LYS A 235 10.82 -11.84 3.07
C LYS A 235 11.71 -11.01 3.99
N ASN A 236 12.93 -10.68 3.58
CA ASN A 236 13.87 -9.88 4.38
C ASN A 236 13.42 -8.41 4.52
N GLN A 237 12.94 -7.77 3.45
CA GLN A 237 12.38 -6.41 3.55
C GLN A 237 11.14 -6.39 4.45
N LEU A 238 10.28 -7.40 4.33
CA LEU A 238 9.10 -7.53 5.14
C LEU A 238 9.46 -7.87 6.59
N ALA A 239 10.47 -8.71 6.83
CA ALA A 239 11.02 -9.03 8.15
C ALA A 239 11.61 -7.78 8.85
N LEU A 240 12.27 -6.90 8.09
CA LEU A 240 12.71 -5.59 8.59
C LEU A 240 11.51 -4.77 9.06
N ARG A 241 10.50 -4.61 8.19
CA ARG A 241 9.25 -3.89 8.52
C ARG A 241 8.52 -4.50 9.71
N LEU A 242 8.53 -5.82 9.81
CA LEU A 242 8.01 -6.65 10.89
C LEU A 242 8.68 -6.29 12.23
N MET A 243 10.02 -6.28 12.28
CA MET A 243 10.79 -5.92 13.48
C MET A 243 10.49 -4.50 13.95
N GLN A 244 10.11 -3.62 13.03
CA GLN A 244 9.79 -2.22 13.29
C GLN A 244 8.32 -1.99 13.71
N THR A 245 7.49 -3.04 13.68
CA THR A 245 6.12 -3.05 14.22
C THR A 245 6.04 -3.49 15.70
N ARG A 246 7.17 -3.86 16.31
CA ARG A 246 7.27 -4.25 17.72
C ARG A 246 7.53 -3.05 18.63
#